data_AF-A0A453QXI7-F1
#
_entry.id   AF-A0A453QXI7-F1
#
_cell.length_a   1.000
_cell.length_b   1.000
_cell.length_c   1.000
_cell.angle_alpha   90.00
_cell.angle_beta   90.00
_cell.angle_gamma   90.00
#
_symmetry.space_group_name_H-M   'P 1'
#
loop_
_entity.id
_entity.type
_entity.pdbx_description
1 polymer ?
#
loop_
_entity_poly.entity_id
_entity_poly.type
_entity_poly.pdbx_seq_one_letter_code
_entity_poly.pdbx_strand_id
1 'polypeptide(L)'
;MHDDMSKYAGAEFESALKEVQDNCIRKWEAINMFRYVLSSVNYSWAIKSHSLDLLLTLVDDKCSEETNDHVDFPCSTQIFAILKAIERVMIAAPDTLMRKKAFSALKRVISVVPSTQRFDILQALIENSMFPSLTAILLDLVKNEVLRESRRADQVNGSDRSQDSGESPPWASQVLELVELILRPPEGGPPCLRDHSEEVLSALNLLRLILIIDSRGSRSAKMLRDEKIRAVYSEWLLPLRSVVTGIQSELEKDGGDDENQMACLLNPVQLVLHRCIELVEEKMKGL
;
A
#
# COMPACT_ATOMS: atom_id res chain seq x y z
N MET A 1 -41.99 -3.76 25.93
CA MET A 1 -41.60 -2.34 26.10
C MET A 1 -40.10 -2.10 25.85
N HIS A 2 -39.16 -2.69 26.61
CA HIS A 2 -37.72 -2.54 26.30
C HIS A 2 -37.31 -3.22 24.98
N ASP A 3 -37.87 -4.40 24.68
CA ASP A 3 -37.62 -5.12 23.42
C ASP A 3 -38.17 -4.36 22.20
N ASP A 4 -39.36 -3.78 22.32
CA ASP A 4 -39.99 -2.99 21.25
C ASP A 4 -39.23 -1.69 20.95
N MET A 5 -38.72 -1.03 22.01
CA MET A 5 -37.90 0.18 21.87
C MET A 5 -36.53 -0.13 21.26
N SER A 6 -35.92 -1.26 21.63
CA SER A 6 -34.65 -1.71 21.03
C SER A 6 -34.82 -2.04 19.54
N LYS A 7 -35.91 -2.70 19.16
CA LYS A 7 -36.23 -3.02 17.77
C LYS A 7 -36.47 -1.75 16.94
N TYR A 8 -37.23 -0.80 17.48
CA TYR A 8 -37.46 0.49 16.83
C TYR A 8 -36.15 1.26 16.62
N ALA A 9 -35.31 1.37 17.65
CA ALA A 9 -34.01 2.05 17.53
C ALA A 9 -33.08 1.39 16.50
N GLY A 10 -33.10 0.05 16.41
CA GLY A 10 -32.36 -0.69 15.37
C GLY A 10 -32.83 -0.34 13.96
N ALA A 11 -34.15 -0.33 13.73
CA ALA A 11 -34.72 0.00 12.42
C ALA A 11 -34.42 1.45 11.99
N GLU A 12 -34.54 2.41 12.91
CA GLU A 12 -34.19 3.81 12.66
C GLU A 12 -32.70 3.97 12.32
N PHE A 13 -31.83 3.25 13.04
CA PHE A 13 -30.39 3.26 12.77
C PHE A 13 -30.07 2.67 11.38
N GLU A 14 -30.66 1.54 11.02
CA GLU A 14 -30.49 0.94 9.70
C GLU A 14 -30.97 1.86 8.57
N SER A 15 -32.09 2.55 8.77
CA SER A 15 -32.61 3.55 7.82
C SER A 15 -31.65 4.72 7.65
N ALA A 16 -31.16 5.30 8.75
CA ALA A 16 -30.21 6.42 8.72
C ALA A 16 -28.86 5.99 8.09
N LEU A 17 -28.40 4.79 8.40
CA LEU A 17 -27.17 4.22 7.83
C LEU A 17 -27.29 4.10 6.30
N LYS A 18 -28.43 3.61 5.81
CA LYS A 18 -28.71 3.49 4.38
C LYS A 18 -28.75 4.87 3.70
N GLU A 19 -29.41 5.85 4.31
CA GLU A 19 -29.44 7.23 3.81
C GLU A 19 -28.03 7.84 3.66
N VAL A 20 -27.14 7.56 4.61
CA VAL A 20 -25.73 7.99 4.53
C VAL A 20 -24.98 7.23 3.44
N GLN A 21 -25.18 5.91 3.32
CA GLN A 21 -24.49 5.07 2.33
C GLN A 21 -24.86 5.43 0.88
N ASP A 22 -26.13 5.78 0.64
CA ASP A 22 -26.66 6.10 -0.70
C ASP A 22 -26.20 7.49 -1.21
N ASN A 23 -25.56 8.31 -0.37
CA ASN A 23 -25.05 9.64 -0.73
C ASN A 23 -23.53 9.73 -0.54
N CYS A 24 -22.78 9.84 -1.65
CA CYS A 24 -21.31 9.85 -1.63
C CYS A 24 -20.70 10.93 -0.73
N ILE A 25 -21.23 12.15 -0.78
CA ILE A 25 -20.72 13.28 0.01
C ILE A 25 -20.94 13.01 1.50
N ARG A 26 -22.18 12.68 1.89
CA ARG A 26 -22.52 12.39 3.29
C ARG A 26 -21.76 11.18 3.82
N LYS A 27 -21.58 10.14 3.00
CA LYS A 27 -20.77 8.97 3.34
C LYS A 27 -19.34 9.37 3.68
N TRP A 28 -18.73 10.23 2.87
CA TRP A 28 -17.38 10.69 3.12
C TRP A 28 -17.25 11.63 4.31
N GLU A 29 -18.22 12.53 4.51
CA GLU A 29 -18.30 13.35 5.72
C GLU A 29 -18.36 12.45 6.96
N ALA A 30 -19.24 11.43 6.94
CA ALA A 30 -19.36 10.46 8.03
C ALA A 30 -18.05 9.68 8.26
N ILE A 31 -17.41 9.18 7.20
CA ILE A 31 -16.09 8.51 7.29
C ILE A 31 -15.06 9.43 7.94
N ASN A 32 -14.98 10.68 7.51
CA ASN A 32 -14.00 11.64 8.00
C ASN A 32 -14.25 12.01 9.47
N MET A 33 -15.50 12.00 9.94
CA MET A 33 -15.82 12.28 11.36
C MET A 33 -15.17 11.28 12.33
N PHE A 34 -14.92 10.04 11.90
CA PHE A 34 -14.25 9.06 12.77
C PHE A 34 -12.82 9.43 13.12
N ARG A 35 -12.16 10.33 12.37
CA ARG A 35 -10.78 10.74 12.66
C ARG A 35 -10.64 11.34 14.06
N TYR A 36 -11.66 12.05 14.53
CA TYR A 36 -11.68 12.68 15.85
C TYR A 36 -11.74 11.64 16.97
N VAL A 37 -12.47 10.55 16.76
CA VAL A 37 -12.57 9.46 17.74
C VAL A 37 -11.30 8.61 17.74
N LEU A 38 -10.85 8.20 16.54
CA LEU A 38 -9.70 7.31 16.37
C LEU A 38 -8.38 7.97 16.78
N SER A 39 -8.20 9.26 16.49
CA SER A 39 -6.98 10.01 16.83
C SER A 39 -6.91 10.46 18.29
N SER A 40 -8.03 10.48 19.01
CA SER A 40 -8.11 11.01 20.36
C SER A 40 -7.53 10.04 21.38
N VAL A 41 -6.77 10.58 22.34
CA VAL A 41 -6.28 9.83 23.50
C VAL A 41 -7.36 9.68 24.59
N ASN A 42 -8.43 10.47 24.51
CA ASN A 42 -9.47 10.52 25.54
C ASN A 42 -10.55 9.43 25.38
N TYR A 43 -10.73 8.90 24.16
CA TYR A 43 -11.70 7.82 23.93
C TYR A 43 -11.10 6.46 24.22
N SER A 44 -11.88 5.62 24.91
CA SER A 44 -11.50 4.25 25.23
C SER A 44 -11.34 3.38 23.98
N TRP A 45 -10.57 2.30 24.11
CA TRP A 45 -10.42 1.32 23.04
C TRP A 45 -11.74 0.67 22.63
N ALA A 46 -12.70 0.53 23.54
CA ALA A 46 -14.04 0.04 23.23
C ALA A 46 -14.78 0.97 22.25
N ILE A 47 -14.76 2.29 22.51
CA ILE A 47 -15.38 3.29 21.63
C ILE A 47 -14.72 3.29 20.25
N LYS A 48 -13.38 3.24 20.22
CA LYS A 48 -12.61 3.16 18.97
C LYS A 48 -12.92 1.86 18.20
N SER A 49 -13.10 0.73 18.89
CA SER A 49 -13.47 -0.54 18.28
C SER A 49 -14.85 -0.47 17.60
N HIS A 50 -15.87 0.06 18.29
CA HIS A 50 -17.20 0.27 17.70
C HIS A 50 -17.16 1.28 16.54
N SER A 51 -16.30 2.29 16.63
CA SER A 51 -16.09 3.25 15.54
C SER A 51 -15.53 2.58 14.29
N LEU A 52 -14.59 1.63 14.45
CA LEU A 52 -14.07 0.83 13.34
C LEU A 52 -15.14 -0.10 12.75
N ASP A 53 -16.00 -0.70 13.58
CA ASP A 53 -17.10 -1.55 13.10
C ASP A 53 -18.10 -0.74 12.26
N LEU A 54 -18.44 0.46 12.73
CA LEU A 54 -19.32 1.37 11.99
C LEU A 54 -18.67 1.86 10.69
N LEU A 55 -17.37 2.20 10.72
CA LEU A 55 -16.62 2.59 9.53
C LEU A 55 -16.59 1.47 8.48
N LEU A 56 -16.37 0.22 8.90
CA LEU A 56 -16.41 -0.95 8.03
C LEU A 56 -17.80 -1.18 7.42
N THR A 57 -18.86 -0.87 8.18
CA THR A 57 -20.24 -0.98 7.72
C THR A 57 -20.59 0.12 6.71
N LEU A 58 -20.16 1.35 6.95
CA LEU A 58 -20.41 2.50 6.06
C LEU A 58 -19.79 2.30 4.67
N VAL A 59 -18.62 1.68 4.63
CA VAL A 59 -17.96 1.36 3.38
C VAL A 59 -18.44 -0.02 2.91
N ASP A 60 -19.57 -0.07 2.20
CA ASP A 60 -20.08 -1.31 1.59
C ASP A 60 -19.26 -1.76 0.37
N ASP A 61 -19.26 -3.06 0.08
CA ASP A 61 -18.51 -3.70 -1.02
C ASP A 61 -19.14 -3.41 -2.38
N LYS A 62 -20.40 -2.96 -2.36
CA LYS A 62 -21.22 -2.72 -3.54
C LYS A 62 -20.98 -1.35 -4.20
N CYS A 63 -20.28 -0.42 -3.56
CA CYS A 63 -19.84 0.83 -4.17
C CYS A 63 -18.57 0.62 -5.03
N SER A 64 -18.58 -0.40 -5.89
CA SER A 64 -17.50 -0.65 -6.86
C SER A 64 -17.69 0.12 -8.18
N GLU A 65 -18.82 0.82 -8.35
CA GLU A 65 -18.95 1.81 -9.41
C GLU A 65 -18.11 3.01 -9.03
N GLU A 66 -16.99 3.17 -9.73
CA GLU A 66 -16.09 4.30 -9.56
C GLU A 66 -16.91 5.58 -9.67
N THR A 67 -16.97 6.33 -8.58
CA THR A 67 -17.57 7.67 -8.59
C THR A 67 -16.95 8.44 -9.73
N ASN A 68 -17.77 8.79 -10.73
CA ASN A 68 -17.39 9.69 -11.82
C ASN A 68 -16.56 10.85 -11.27
N ASP A 69 -15.45 11.20 -11.94
CA ASP A 69 -14.54 12.31 -11.61
C ASP A 69 -15.22 13.70 -11.58
N HIS A 70 -16.55 13.75 -11.72
CA HIS A 70 -17.40 14.95 -11.73
C HIS A 70 -18.17 15.20 -10.42
N VAL A 71 -17.96 14.40 -9.38
CA VAL A 71 -18.53 14.65 -8.05
C VAL A 71 -17.54 15.46 -7.23
N ASP A 72 -18.00 16.52 -6.55
CA ASP A 72 -17.23 17.27 -5.55
C ASP A 72 -16.74 16.31 -4.45
N PHE A 73 -15.54 15.78 -4.65
CA PHE A 73 -14.95 14.76 -3.81
C PHE A 73 -14.26 15.40 -2.60
N PRO A 74 -14.22 14.74 -1.42
CA PRO A 74 -13.50 15.27 -0.27
C PRO A 74 -12.08 15.69 -0.61
N CYS A 75 -11.62 16.77 0.01
CA CYS A 75 -10.25 17.20 -0.11
C CYS A 75 -9.29 16.08 0.33
N SER A 76 -8.23 15.84 -0.43
CA SER A 76 -7.17 14.84 -0.16
C SER A 76 -6.64 14.90 1.29
N THR A 77 -6.63 16.10 1.89
CA THR A 77 -6.25 16.32 3.30
C THR A 77 -7.17 15.61 4.30
N GLN A 78 -8.47 15.52 4.04
CA GLN A 78 -9.43 14.86 4.91
C GLN A 78 -9.25 13.35 4.86
N ILE A 79 -9.08 12.80 3.65
CA ILE A 79 -8.80 11.38 3.40
C ILE A 79 -7.51 10.97 4.10
N PHE A 80 -6.44 11.75 3.91
CA PHE A 80 -5.17 11.51 4.57
C PHE A 80 -5.33 11.52 6.10
N ALA A 81 -6.07 12.50 6.66
CA ALA A 81 -6.27 12.61 8.10
C ALA A 81 -7.00 11.39 8.71
N ILE A 82 -8.05 10.88 8.07
CA ILE A 82 -8.74 9.67 8.56
C ILE A 82 -7.83 8.44 8.46
N LEU A 83 -7.07 8.29 7.37
CA LEU A 83 -6.14 7.17 7.21
C LEU A 83 -5.02 7.19 8.26
N LYS A 84 -4.42 8.35 8.54
CA LYS A 84 -3.46 8.52 9.66
C LYS A 84 -4.09 8.20 11.02
N ALA A 85 -5.38 8.52 11.22
CA ALA A 85 -6.08 8.16 12.43
C ALA A 85 -6.23 6.63 12.60
N ILE A 86 -6.47 5.92 11.49
CA ILE A 86 -6.53 4.46 11.47
C ILE A 86 -5.14 3.85 11.71
N GLU A 87 -4.08 4.36 11.05
CA GLU A 87 -2.70 3.93 11.29
C GLU A 87 -2.31 4.05 12.77
N ARG A 88 -2.69 5.15 13.44
CA ARG A 88 -2.47 5.31 14.88
C ARG A 88 -3.09 4.17 15.70
N VAL A 89 -4.28 3.70 15.32
CA VAL A 89 -4.91 2.56 15.99
C VAL A 89 -4.18 1.26 15.66
N MET A 90 -3.74 1.08 14.40
CA MET A 90 -2.92 -0.07 14.01
C MET A 90 -1.62 -0.16 14.81
N ILE A 91 -1.00 0.98 15.14
CA ILE A 91 0.26 1.01 15.90
C ILE A 91 0.01 0.89 17.41
N ALA A 92 -0.93 1.68 17.95
CA ALA A 92 -1.03 1.89 19.40
C ALA A 92 -2.03 0.97 20.12
N ALA A 93 -2.92 0.27 19.41
CA ALA A 93 -3.90 -0.59 20.06
C ALA A 93 -3.20 -1.77 20.77
N PRO A 94 -3.52 -2.04 22.05
CA PRO A 94 -2.87 -3.12 22.81
C PRO A 94 -3.29 -4.51 22.30
N ASP A 95 -4.53 -4.64 21.84
CA ASP A 95 -5.09 -5.89 21.36
C ASP A 95 -4.80 -6.14 19.87
N THR A 96 -4.37 -7.36 19.55
CA THR A 96 -4.04 -7.77 18.18
C THR A 96 -5.28 -7.81 17.29
N LEU A 97 -6.44 -8.20 17.82
CA LEU A 97 -7.69 -8.23 17.06
C LEU A 97 -8.09 -6.83 16.62
N MET A 98 -7.92 -5.85 17.52
CA MET A 98 -8.15 -4.44 17.25
C MET A 98 -7.21 -3.88 16.17
N ARG A 99 -5.90 -4.21 16.23
CA ARG A 99 -4.95 -3.82 15.16
C ARG A 99 -5.35 -4.40 13.80
N LYS A 100 -5.78 -5.67 13.76
CA LYS A 100 -6.29 -6.32 12.53
C LYS A 100 -7.59 -5.67 12.01
N LYS A 101 -8.50 -5.30 12.91
CA LYS A 101 -9.73 -4.58 12.58
C LYS A 101 -9.40 -3.21 11.96
N ALA A 102 -8.48 -2.46 12.57
CA ALA A 102 -8.02 -1.18 12.05
C ALA A 102 -7.37 -1.33 10.66
N PHE A 103 -6.53 -2.34 10.45
CA PHE A 103 -5.97 -2.63 9.14
C PHE A 103 -7.04 -2.97 8.09
N SER A 104 -8.07 -3.72 8.48
CA SER A 104 -9.20 -4.01 7.60
C SER A 104 -9.95 -2.73 7.21
N ALA A 105 -10.16 -1.82 8.17
CA ALA A 105 -10.75 -0.51 7.91
C ALA A 105 -9.86 0.36 6.99
N LEU A 106 -8.54 0.34 7.17
CA LEU A 106 -7.59 1.07 6.32
C LEU A 106 -7.75 0.65 4.85
N LYS A 107 -7.67 -0.67 4.57
CA LYS A 107 -7.86 -1.23 3.23
C LYS A 107 -9.21 -0.80 2.63
N ARG A 108 -10.24 -0.84 3.45
CA ARG A 108 -11.61 -0.57 3.05
C ARG A 108 -11.80 0.91 2.69
N VAL A 109 -11.30 1.83 3.50
CA VAL A 109 -11.35 3.28 3.20
C VAL A 109 -10.52 3.59 1.95
N ILE A 110 -9.33 3.01 1.79
CA ILE A 110 -8.51 3.20 0.57
C ILE A 110 -9.25 2.72 -0.68
N SER A 111 -10.00 1.61 -0.59
CA SER A 111 -10.73 1.05 -1.75
C SER A 111 -11.81 1.98 -2.31
N VAL A 112 -12.33 2.91 -1.51
CA VAL A 112 -13.33 3.90 -1.96
C VAL A 112 -12.75 5.28 -2.28
N VAL A 113 -11.44 5.48 -2.11
CA VAL A 113 -10.75 6.67 -2.64
C VAL A 113 -10.77 6.62 -4.18
N PRO A 114 -10.89 7.75 -4.89
CA PRO A 114 -10.94 7.78 -6.35
C PRO A 114 -9.63 7.24 -6.92
N SER A 115 -9.70 6.51 -8.03
CA SER A 115 -8.52 5.92 -8.68
C SER A 115 -7.42 6.93 -8.95
N THR A 116 -7.82 8.13 -9.37
CA THR A 116 -6.94 9.27 -9.64
C THR A 116 -6.14 9.76 -8.42
N GLN A 117 -6.59 9.48 -7.19
CA GLN A 117 -5.94 9.95 -5.95
C GLN A 117 -5.35 8.82 -5.10
N ARG A 118 -5.66 7.55 -5.41
CA ARG A 118 -5.27 6.41 -4.55
C ARG A 118 -3.76 6.29 -4.40
N PHE A 119 -3.01 6.41 -5.49
CA PHE A 119 -1.54 6.36 -5.43
C PHE A 119 -0.95 7.56 -4.70
N ASP A 120 -1.47 8.77 -4.92
CA ASP A 120 -1.02 9.98 -4.20
C ASP A 120 -1.20 9.85 -2.68
N ILE A 121 -2.36 9.32 -2.26
CA ILE A 121 -2.64 9.07 -0.85
C ILE A 121 -1.73 7.99 -0.29
N LEU A 122 -1.52 6.88 -0.99
CA LEU A 122 -0.62 5.81 -0.55
C LEU A 122 0.84 6.30 -0.46
N GLN A 123 1.29 7.08 -1.43
CA GLN A 123 2.60 7.73 -1.42
C GLN A 123 2.74 8.65 -0.21
N ALA A 124 1.76 9.54 0.01
CA ALA A 124 1.78 10.44 1.15
C ALA A 124 1.83 9.68 2.49
N LEU A 125 1.13 8.54 2.62
CA LEU A 125 1.18 7.72 3.83
C LEU A 125 2.58 7.11 4.05
N ILE A 126 3.22 6.63 2.99
CA ILE A 126 4.58 6.05 3.02
C ILE A 126 5.61 7.11 3.39
N GLU A 127 5.61 8.27 2.72
CA GLU A 127 6.56 9.38 2.97
C GLU A 127 6.43 9.95 4.39
N ASN A 128 5.25 9.78 5.03
CA ASN A 128 4.97 10.23 6.39
C ASN A 128 4.94 9.07 7.40
N SER A 129 5.49 7.90 7.05
CA SER A 129 5.63 6.76 7.93
C SER A 129 6.99 6.80 8.64
N MET A 130 6.98 6.57 9.96
CA MET A 130 8.19 6.45 10.78
C MET A 130 8.49 4.99 11.17
N PHE A 131 7.66 4.05 10.73
CA PHE A 131 7.72 2.65 11.18
C PHE A 131 7.94 1.72 9.98
N PRO A 132 9.10 1.04 9.89
CA PRO A 132 9.42 0.16 8.76
C PRO A 132 8.35 -0.91 8.48
N SER A 133 7.80 -1.53 9.54
CA SER A 133 6.72 -2.51 9.40
C SER A 133 5.43 -1.93 8.82
N LEU A 134 5.10 -0.67 9.15
CA LEU A 134 3.94 0.01 8.57
C LEU A 134 4.21 0.37 7.11
N THR A 135 5.41 0.88 6.80
CA THR A 135 5.84 1.17 5.44
C THR A 135 5.76 -0.08 4.56
N ALA A 136 6.21 -1.23 5.05
CA ALA A 136 6.08 -2.52 4.39
C ALA A 136 4.60 -2.88 4.07
N ILE A 137 3.70 -2.72 5.05
CA ILE A 137 2.27 -2.95 4.86
C ILE A 137 1.68 -1.99 3.81
N LEU A 138 2.06 -0.71 3.82
CA LEU A 138 1.59 0.27 2.85
C LEU A 138 2.11 -0.04 1.42
N LEU A 139 3.35 -0.49 1.27
CA LEU A 139 3.90 -0.96 0.00
C LEU A 139 3.13 -2.17 -0.55
N ASP A 140 2.68 -3.08 0.31
CA ASP A 140 1.79 -4.17 -0.09
C ASP A 140 0.41 -3.66 -0.56
N LEU A 141 -0.10 -2.54 -0.02
CA LEU A 141 -1.29 -1.89 -0.56
C LEU A 141 -1.04 -1.26 -1.94
N VAL A 142 0.11 -0.61 -2.14
CA VAL A 142 0.54 -0.11 -3.45
C VAL A 142 0.63 -1.25 -4.47
N LYS A 143 1.20 -2.39 -4.08
CA LYS A 143 1.26 -3.59 -4.92
C LYS A 143 -0.14 -4.08 -5.34
N ASN A 144 -1.10 -4.08 -4.43
CA ASN A 144 -2.48 -4.45 -4.75
C ASN A 144 -3.16 -3.44 -5.70
N GLU A 145 -2.83 -2.15 -5.56
CA GLU A 145 -3.27 -1.09 -6.47
C GLU A 145 -2.71 -1.31 -7.88
N VAL A 146 -1.40 -1.54 -8.00
CA VAL A 146 -0.73 -1.86 -9.27
C VAL A 146 -1.42 -3.04 -9.95
N LEU A 147 -1.65 -4.15 -9.23
CA LEU A 147 -2.34 -5.31 -9.78
C LEU A 147 -3.77 -4.98 -10.27
N ARG A 148 -4.49 -4.11 -9.57
CA ARG A 148 -5.84 -3.70 -9.95
C ARG A 148 -5.82 -2.87 -11.24
N GLU A 149 -4.96 -1.87 -11.30
CA GLU A 149 -4.85 -0.99 -12.48
C GLU A 149 -4.29 -1.73 -13.70
N SER A 150 -3.32 -2.64 -13.53
CA SER A 150 -2.85 -3.49 -14.62
C SER A 150 -3.97 -4.35 -15.22
N ARG A 151 -4.81 -4.98 -14.37
CA ARG A 151 -5.97 -5.77 -14.84
C ARG A 151 -7.04 -4.92 -15.53
N ARG A 152 -7.18 -3.65 -15.16
CA ARG A 152 -8.11 -2.71 -15.81
C ARG A 152 -7.63 -2.32 -17.19
N ALA A 153 -6.34 -2.01 -17.32
CA ALA A 153 -5.72 -1.75 -18.62
C ALA A 153 -5.90 -2.93 -19.60
N ASP A 154 -5.83 -4.17 -19.10
CA ASP A 154 -6.09 -5.36 -19.92
C ASP A 154 -7.56 -5.49 -20.38
N GLN A 155 -8.53 -5.02 -19.56
CA GLN A 155 -9.97 -5.14 -19.84
C GLN A 155 -10.49 -4.07 -20.81
N VAL A 156 -10.11 -2.80 -20.61
CA VAL A 156 -10.57 -1.66 -21.45
C VAL A 156 -10.10 -1.81 -22.90
N ASN A 157 -8.90 -2.36 -23.10
CA ASN A 157 -8.32 -2.55 -24.43
C ASN A 157 -8.77 -3.84 -25.14
N GLY A 158 -9.69 -4.60 -24.53
CA GLY A 158 -10.34 -5.74 -25.17
C GLY A 158 -11.36 -5.33 -26.24
N SER A 159 -11.90 -4.11 -26.16
CA SER A 159 -12.95 -3.61 -27.06
C SER A 159 -12.49 -2.62 -28.13
N ASP A 160 -11.34 -1.94 -27.98
CA ASP A 160 -10.85 -0.99 -28.98
C ASP A 160 -9.37 -1.23 -29.33
N ARG A 161 -9.13 -1.56 -30.60
CA ARG A 161 -7.84 -2.05 -31.13
C ARG A 161 -6.89 -0.96 -31.62
N SER A 162 -7.09 0.30 -31.24
CA SER A 162 -6.30 1.40 -31.79
C SER A 162 -6.03 2.51 -30.80
N GLN A 163 -4.92 2.41 -30.08
CA GLN A 163 -3.83 3.40 -30.07
C GLN A 163 -2.83 2.97 -29.00
N ASP A 164 -1.73 2.39 -29.46
CA ASP A 164 -0.52 2.20 -28.67
C ASP A 164 0.11 3.58 -28.49
N SER A 165 -0.27 4.31 -27.44
CA SER A 165 0.26 5.66 -27.19
C SER A 165 1.72 5.65 -26.75
N GLY A 166 2.32 4.48 -26.49
CA GLY A 166 3.71 4.38 -26.02
C GLY A 166 3.96 5.07 -24.68
N GLU A 167 2.91 5.50 -23.97
CA GLU A 167 2.99 6.19 -22.69
C GLU A 167 2.89 5.19 -21.53
N SER A 168 3.87 5.25 -20.62
CA SER A 168 3.87 4.45 -19.40
C SER A 168 2.60 4.69 -18.59
N PRO A 169 2.07 3.67 -17.88
CA PRO A 169 0.93 3.86 -16.99
C PRO A 169 1.19 5.03 -16.02
N PRO A 170 0.19 5.87 -15.70
CA PRO A 170 0.37 7.04 -14.84
C PRO A 170 1.02 6.72 -13.49
N TRP A 171 0.74 5.53 -12.94
CA TRP A 171 1.29 5.08 -11.66
C TRP A 171 2.75 4.62 -11.73
N ALA A 172 3.31 4.34 -12.92
CA ALA A 172 4.60 3.69 -13.07
C ALA A 172 5.75 4.51 -12.45
N SER A 173 5.82 5.80 -12.76
CA SER A 173 6.86 6.69 -12.24
C SER A 173 6.77 6.81 -10.73
N GLN A 174 5.56 7.06 -10.23
CA GLN A 174 5.27 7.23 -8.80
C GLN A 174 5.63 6.00 -7.97
N VAL A 175 5.28 4.80 -8.46
CA VAL A 175 5.60 3.55 -7.78
C VAL A 175 7.11 3.26 -7.82
N LEU A 176 7.80 3.62 -8.90
CA LEU A 176 9.26 3.48 -8.98
C LEU A 176 9.97 4.46 -8.05
N GLU A 177 9.47 5.67 -7.87
CA GLU A 177 9.97 6.64 -6.88
C GLU A 177 9.82 6.11 -5.45
N LEU A 178 8.70 5.44 -5.15
CA LEU A 178 8.52 4.77 -3.84
C LEU A 178 9.51 3.63 -3.62
N VAL A 179 9.75 2.79 -4.63
CA VAL A 179 10.76 1.73 -4.54
C VAL A 179 12.16 2.33 -4.38
N GLU A 180 12.46 3.40 -5.12
CA GLU A 180 13.72 4.13 -5.04
C GLU A 180 13.96 4.70 -3.65
N LEU A 181 12.95 5.33 -3.05
CA LEU A 181 13.02 5.90 -1.69
C LEU A 181 13.48 4.87 -0.64
N ILE A 182 13.07 3.61 -0.79
CA ILE A 182 13.40 2.53 0.15
C ILE A 182 14.74 1.87 -0.18
N LEU A 183 15.01 1.59 -1.46
CA LEU A 183 16.23 0.89 -1.88
C LEU A 183 17.44 1.82 -1.99
N ARG A 184 17.21 3.13 -2.08
CA ARG A 184 18.20 4.20 -2.13
C ARG A 184 17.73 5.37 -1.25
N PRO A 185 17.87 5.26 0.08
CA PRO A 185 17.45 6.31 1.00
C PRO A 185 18.08 7.68 0.71
N PRO A 186 17.41 8.80 1.05
CA PRO A 186 17.91 10.15 0.80
C PRO A 186 19.27 10.46 1.44
N GLU A 187 19.60 9.77 2.54
CA GLU A 187 20.89 9.88 3.23
C GLU A 187 22.06 9.32 2.39
N GLY A 188 21.76 8.60 1.32
CA GLY A 188 22.70 8.00 0.39
C GLY A 188 23.12 6.58 0.77
N GLY A 189 23.60 5.85 -0.22
CA GLY A 189 24.00 4.45 -0.06
C GLY A 189 22.81 3.47 0.00
N PRO A 190 23.09 2.19 0.25
CA PRO A 190 22.06 1.16 0.44
C PRO A 190 21.40 1.23 1.84
N PRO A 191 20.16 0.73 2.00
CA PRO A 191 19.43 0.77 3.26
C PRO A 191 20.08 -0.07 4.37
N CYS A 192 19.91 0.35 5.63
CA CYS A 192 20.34 -0.42 6.80
C CYS A 192 19.42 -1.63 7.01
N LEU A 193 19.85 -2.81 6.54
CA LEU A 193 19.00 -4.01 6.56
C LEU A 193 18.61 -4.49 7.96
N ARG A 194 19.39 -4.18 9.01
CA ARG A 194 19.05 -4.58 10.38
C ARG A 194 17.73 -3.95 10.84
N ASP A 195 17.52 -2.68 10.52
CA ASP A 195 16.35 -1.92 10.98
C ASP A 195 15.23 -1.87 9.94
N HIS A 196 15.56 -2.05 8.65
CA HIS A 196 14.67 -1.78 7.52
C HIS A 196 14.36 -3.02 6.66
N SER A 197 14.70 -4.23 7.13
CA SER A 197 14.53 -5.48 6.33
C SER A 197 13.12 -5.68 5.77
N GLU A 198 12.07 -5.38 6.54
CA GLU A 198 10.67 -5.62 6.15
C GLU A 198 10.22 -4.72 4.99
N GLU A 199 10.54 -3.42 5.05
CA GLU A 199 10.20 -2.48 3.98
C GLU A 199 11.06 -2.69 2.74
N VAL A 200 12.34 -3.05 2.91
CA VAL A 200 13.22 -3.42 1.80
C VAL A 200 12.71 -4.68 1.09
N LEU A 201 12.29 -5.71 1.84
CA LEU A 201 11.68 -6.90 1.27
C LEU A 201 10.41 -6.57 0.48
N SER A 202 9.58 -5.68 1.01
CA SER A 202 8.32 -5.26 0.38
C SER A 202 8.60 -4.45 -0.89
N ALA A 203 9.56 -3.52 -0.87
CA ALA A 203 10.00 -2.75 -2.04
C ALA A 203 10.59 -3.66 -3.13
N LEU A 204 11.43 -4.63 -2.76
CA LEU A 204 11.96 -5.63 -3.70
C LEU A 204 10.84 -6.48 -4.33
N ASN A 205 9.84 -6.87 -3.55
CA ASN A 205 8.69 -7.61 -4.08
C ASN A 205 7.85 -6.78 -5.05
N LEU A 206 7.68 -5.49 -4.77
CA LEU A 206 7.01 -4.54 -5.65
C LEU A 206 7.81 -4.33 -6.95
N LEU A 207 9.11 -4.13 -6.85
CA LEU A 207 10.01 -4.05 -8.01
C LEU A 207 9.94 -5.33 -8.86
N ARG A 208 9.99 -6.50 -8.23
CA ARG A 208 9.85 -7.79 -8.91
C ARG A 208 8.53 -7.87 -9.69
N LEU A 209 7.42 -7.40 -9.10
CA LEU A 209 6.14 -7.37 -9.79
C LEU A 209 6.19 -6.45 -11.02
N ILE A 210 6.74 -5.25 -10.89
CA ILE A 210 6.86 -4.29 -12.00
C ILE A 210 7.70 -4.89 -13.14
N LEU A 211 8.83 -5.51 -12.82
CA LEU A 211 9.69 -6.18 -13.81
C LEU A 211 8.95 -7.33 -14.53
N ILE A 212 8.11 -8.09 -13.82
CA ILE A 212 7.29 -9.16 -14.42
C ILE A 212 6.17 -8.60 -15.29
N ILE A 213 5.51 -7.50 -14.87
CA ILE A 213 4.47 -6.85 -15.68
C ILE A 213 5.09 -6.33 -16.98
N ASP A 214 6.21 -5.62 -16.87
CA ASP A 214 6.90 -5.04 -18.01
C ASP A 214 7.44 -6.11 -18.99
N SER A 215 7.94 -7.25 -18.48
CA SER A 215 8.45 -8.33 -19.34
C SER A 215 7.38 -9.11 -20.11
N ARG A 216 6.11 -9.06 -19.68
CA ARG A 216 5.00 -9.74 -20.37
C ARG A 216 4.66 -9.11 -21.72
N GLY A 217 5.21 -7.96 -22.06
CA GLY A 217 5.08 -7.34 -23.39
C GLY A 217 3.65 -7.02 -23.81
N SER A 218 2.68 -7.08 -22.89
CA SER A 218 1.26 -6.85 -23.17
C SER A 218 0.96 -5.36 -23.18
N ARG A 219 1.38 -4.66 -24.23
CA ARG A 219 0.88 -3.34 -24.72
C ARG A 219 0.76 -2.16 -23.71
N SER A 220 1.00 -2.35 -22.42
CA SER A 220 1.35 -1.31 -21.48
C SER A 220 2.76 -0.90 -21.87
N ALA A 221 2.89 0.29 -22.46
CA ALA A 221 4.15 0.87 -22.92
C ALA A 221 5.31 0.52 -22.00
N LYS A 222 6.47 0.19 -22.58
CA LYS A 222 7.74 -0.13 -21.89
C LYS A 222 7.89 0.77 -20.66
N MET A 223 7.48 0.26 -19.50
CA MET A 223 7.35 1.04 -18.28
C MET A 223 8.73 1.48 -17.82
N LEU A 224 9.68 0.56 -17.95
CA LEU A 224 11.09 0.76 -17.68
C LEU A 224 11.83 0.89 -19.01
N ARG A 225 12.16 2.13 -19.39
CA ARG A 225 13.11 2.44 -20.47
C ARG A 225 14.52 1.94 -20.10
N ASP A 226 15.33 1.73 -21.12
CA ASP A 226 16.67 1.14 -21.01
C ASP A 226 17.55 1.86 -19.99
N GLU A 227 17.52 3.20 -19.94
CA GLU A 227 18.27 4.00 -18.98
C GLU A 227 17.82 3.72 -17.54
N LYS A 228 16.51 3.61 -17.30
CA LYS A 228 15.98 3.33 -15.95
C LYS A 228 16.29 1.89 -15.53
N ILE A 229 16.26 0.91 -16.44
CA ILE A 229 16.68 -0.47 -16.15
C ILE A 229 18.15 -0.50 -15.72
N ARG A 230 19.03 0.21 -16.45
CA ARG A 230 20.44 0.35 -16.10
C ARG A 230 20.62 0.99 -14.73
N ALA A 231 19.91 2.07 -14.44
CA ALA A 231 19.94 2.74 -13.14
C ALA A 231 19.46 1.81 -12.01
N VAL A 232 18.33 1.12 -12.16
CA VAL A 232 17.82 0.15 -11.18
C VAL A 232 18.87 -0.92 -10.86
N TYR A 233 19.53 -1.45 -11.89
CA TYR A 233 20.58 -2.44 -11.71
C TYR A 233 21.79 -1.88 -10.94
N SER A 234 22.39 -0.81 -11.46
CA SER A 234 23.67 -0.31 -10.97
C SER A 234 23.57 0.49 -9.67
N GLU A 235 22.47 1.21 -9.47
CA GLU A 235 22.31 2.13 -8.34
C GLU A 235 21.51 1.53 -7.20
N TRP A 236 20.64 0.54 -7.44
CA TRP A 236 19.78 -0.02 -6.39
C TRP A 236 20.17 -1.47 -6.06
N LEU A 237 20.15 -2.36 -7.05
CA LEU A 237 20.30 -3.80 -6.82
C LEU A 237 21.74 -4.22 -6.51
N LEU A 238 22.72 -3.70 -7.25
CA LEU A 238 24.13 -4.05 -7.04
C LEU A 238 24.67 -3.56 -5.68
N PRO A 239 24.43 -2.31 -5.23
CA PRO A 239 24.83 -1.88 -3.90
C PRO A 239 24.18 -2.72 -2.80
N LEU A 240 22.89 -3.02 -2.94
CA LEU A 240 22.18 -3.85 -1.98
C LEU A 240 22.75 -5.28 -1.94
N ARG A 241 23.11 -5.87 -3.09
CA ARG A 241 23.77 -7.18 -3.15
C ARG A 241 25.09 -7.20 -2.39
N SER A 242 25.87 -6.13 -2.49
CA SER A 242 27.11 -5.98 -1.74
C SER A 242 26.86 -6.03 -0.23
N VAL A 243 25.85 -5.29 0.24
CA VAL A 243 25.46 -5.28 1.67
C VAL A 243 24.98 -6.65 2.14
N VAL A 244 24.05 -7.28 1.41
CA VAL A 244 23.54 -8.62 1.76
C VAL A 244 24.68 -9.63 1.85
N THR A 245 25.60 -9.62 0.88
CA THR A 245 26.75 -10.53 0.87
C THR A 245 27.71 -10.27 2.04
N GLY A 246 27.94 -9.00 2.38
CA GLY A 246 28.75 -8.61 3.54
C GLY A 246 28.17 -9.15 4.85
N ILE A 247 26.87 -8.91 5.08
CA ILE A 247 26.17 -9.41 6.28
C ILE A 247 26.20 -10.95 6.32
N GLN A 248 25.92 -11.62 5.21
CA GLN A 248 25.97 -13.08 5.14
C GLN A 248 27.37 -13.62 5.51
N SER A 249 28.43 -12.97 5.05
CA SER A 249 29.81 -13.34 5.38
C SER A 249 30.16 -13.12 6.86
N GLU A 250 29.53 -12.14 7.51
CA GLU A 250 29.65 -11.93 8.96
C GLU A 250 28.94 -13.05 9.74
N LEU A 251 27.72 -13.40 9.33
CA LEU A 251 26.90 -14.43 9.97
C LEU A 251 27.48 -15.86 9.86
N GLU A 252 28.36 -16.11 8.90
CA GLU A 252 29.04 -17.41 8.74
C GLU A 252 30.24 -17.57 9.69
N LYS A 253 30.68 -16.49 10.35
CA LYS A 253 31.90 -16.48 11.18
C LYS A 253 31.62 -16.67 12.66
N ASP A 254 30.49 -16.19 13.14
CA ASP A 254 30.01 -16.38 14.52
C ASP A 254 28.73 -17.26 14.45
N GLY A 255 28.46 -18.06 15.49
CA GLY A 255 27.41 -19.10 15.48
C GLY A 255 26.36 -18.95 16.59
N GLY A 256 26.09 -17.72 17.04
CA GLY A 256 25.18 -17.38 18.12
C GLY A 256 23.70 -17.26 17.74
N ASP A 257 22.83 -17.17 18.75
CA ASP A 257 21.38 -17.08 18.56
C ASP A 257 20.92 -15.77 17.86
N ASP A 258 21.63 -14.66 18.06
CA ASP A 258 21.34 -13.38 17.39
C ASP A 258 21.57 -13.46 15.87
N GLU A 259 22.49 -14.33 15.44
CA GLU A 259 22.83 -14.52 14.03
C GLU A 259 21.81 -15.38 13.32
N ASN A 260 21.24 -16.35 14.03
CA ASN A 260 20.10 -17.12 13.53
C ASN A 260 18.88 -16.21 13.25
N GLN A 261 18.60 -15.24 14.13
CA GLN A 261 17.52 -14.27 13.92
C GLN A 261 17.82 -13.35 12.72
N MET A 262 19.05 -12.86 12.60
CA MET A 262 19.46 -12.03 11.47
C MET A 262 19.41 -12.79 10.14
N ALA A 263 19.81 -14.07 10.12
CA ALA A 263 19.71 -14.92 8.94
C ALA A 263 18.24 -15.10 8.51
N CYS A 264 17.31 -15.29 9.45
CA CYS A 264 15.87 -15.35 9.15
C CYS A 264 15.34 -14.08 8.49
N LEU A 265 15.84 -12.90 8.88
CA LEU A 265 15.48 -11.61 8.26
C LEU A 265 16.13 -11.41 6.89
N LEU A 266 17.39 -11.84 6.73
CA LEU A 266 18.18 -11.60 5.52
C LEU A 266 17.80 -12.53 4.36
N ASN A 267 17.50 -13.79 4.65
CA ASN A 267 17.23 -14.82 3.63
C ASN A 267 16.11 -14.42 2.63
N PRO A 268 14.94 -13.94 3.08
CA PRO A 268 13.90 -13.46 2.16
C PRO A 268 14.37 -12.30 1.28
N VAL A 269 15.13 -11.35 1.83
CA VAL A 269 15.68 -10.20 1.10
C VAL A 269 16.62 -10.69 0.01
N GLN A 270 17.56 -11.58 0.34
CA GLN A 270 18.52 -12.14 -0.60
C GLN A 270 17.82 -12.86 -1.77
N LEU A 271 16.83 -13.70 -1.48
CA LEU A 271 16.10 -14.46 -2.49
C LEU A 271 15.37 -13.55 -3.48
N VAL A 272 14.66 -12.53 -2.98
CA VAL A 272 13.92 -11.61 -3.86
C VAL A 272 14.88 -10.70 -4.62
N LEU A 273 15.97 -10.25 -3.99
CA LEU A 273 17.02 -9.45 -4.64
C LEU A 273 17.65 -10.19 -5.82
N HIS A 274 18.07 -11.44 -5.63
CA HIS A 274 18.61 -12.26 -6.70
C HIS A 274 17.61 -12.40 -7.86
N ARG A 275 16.33 -12.62 -7.55
CA ARG A 275 15.30 -12.70 -8.59
C ARG A 275 15.11 -11.38 -9.34
N CYS A 276 15.17 -10.24 -8.67
CA CYS A 276 15.14 -8.94 -9.34
C CYS A 276 16.34 -8.74 -10.26
N ILE A 277 17.54 -9.13 -9.82
CA ILE A 277 18.77 -9.07 -10.61
C ILE A 277 18.65 -9.93 -11.88
N GLU A 278 18.21 -11.18 -11.74
CA GLU A 278 17.99 -12.09 -12.88
C GLU A 278 17.05 -11.47 -13.92
N LEU A 279 15.89 -10.95 -13.47
CA LEU A 279 14.90 -10.33 -14.36
C LEU A 279 15.48 -9.11 -15.10
N VAL A 280 16.28 -8.30 -14.41
CA VAL A 280 16.92 -7.13 -15.00
C VAL A 280 18.00 -7.53 -16.01
N GLU A 281 18.84 -8.51 -15.68
CA GLU A 281 19.88 -9.03 -16.58
C GLU A 281 19.30 -9.71 -17.82
N GLU A 282 18.22 -10.48 -17.67
CA GLU A 282 17.47 -11.05 -18.80
C GLU A 282 16.96 -9.95 -19.73
N LYS A 283 16.40 -8.88 -19.16
CA LYS A 283 15.91 -7.75 -19.95
C LYS A 283 17.04 -6.98 -20.65
N MET A 284 18.18 -6.80 -19.99
CA MET A 284 19.36 -6.14 -20.57
C MET A 284 19.99 -6.93 -21.73
N LYS A 285 19.92 -8.27 -21.73
CA LYS A 285 20.40 -9.09 -22.86
C LYS A 285 19.58 -8.89 -24.14
N GLY A 286 18.35 -8.40 -24.01
CA GLY A 286 17.46 -8.07 -25.12
C GLY A 286 17.55 -6.62 -25.61
N LEU A 287 18.43 -5.79 -25.02
CA LEU A 287 18.73 -4.43 -25.45
C LEU A 287 19.88 -4.42 -26.46
#